data_AF-A0A7H4N4G8-F1
#
_entry.id   AF-A0A7H4N4G8-F1
#
_cell.length_a   1.000
_cell.length_b   1.000
_cell.length_c   1.000
_cell.angle_alpha   90.00
_cell.angle_beta   90.00
_cell.angle_gamma   90.00
#
_symmetry.space_group_name_H-M   'P 1'
#
loop_
_entity.id
_entity.type
_entity.pdbx_description
1 polymer ?
#
loop_
_entity_poly.entity_id
_entity_poly.type
_entity_poly.pdbx_seq_one_letter_code
_entity_poly.pdbx_strand_id
1 'polypeptide(L)'
;MQRARCYLLGETAVVLELEPPVTLESQKRIWRLAQRLVGHTEGGGSHPGMNNITVILRNPQQTAWDAIERLQLWWEECDTLEPESREVSVPVVYGGEYGPDLGEIARHSGLSEKQVG
;
A
#
# COMPACT_ATOMS: atom_id res chain seq x y z
N MET A 1 4.66 17.97 -4.35
CA MET A 1 4.57 16.66 -3.66
C MET A 1 3.27 16.58 -2.88
N GLN A 2 2.61 15.42 -2.91
CA GLN A 2 1.42 15.16 -2.10
C GLN A 2 1.77 15.18 -0.61
N ARG A 3 0.93 15.77 0.22
CA ARG A 3 1.20 15.94 1.66
C ARG A 3 1.21 14.58 2.35
N ALA A 4 2.32 14.27 3.00
CA ALA A 4 2.49 13.05 3.80
C ALA A 4 2.37 13.36 5.29
N ARG A 5 1.70 12.48 6.02
CA ARG A 5 1.64 12.48 7.49
C ARG A 5 2.40 11.26 7.98
N CYS A 6 3.21 11.45 9.01
CA CYS A 6 3.96 10.37 9.63
C CYS A 6 3.57 10.30 11.11
N TYR A 7 3.17 9.13 11.59
CA TYR A 7 2.67 8.97 12.97
C TYR A 7 2.96 7.57 13.51
N LEU A 8 2.97 7.44 14.84
CA LEU A 8 3.04 6.15 15.50
C LEU A 8 1.69 5.43 15.44
N LEU A 9 1.73 4.16 15.08
CA LEU A 9 0.59 3.26 15.16
C LEU A 9 0.85 2.25 16.28
N GLY A 10 0.18 2.47 17.41
CA GLY A 10 0.46 1.73 18.64
C GLY A 10 1.87 2.01 19.16
N GLU A 11 2.48 1.00 19.79
CA GLU A 11 3.79 1.15 20.44
C GLU A 11 4.95 0.69 19.56
N THR A 12 4.70 -0.05 18.47
CA THR A 12 5.76 -0.76 17.72
C THR A 12 5.81 -0.42 16.24
N ALA A 13 5.04 0.55 15.75
CA ALA A 13 5.01 0.86 14.33
C ALA A 13 4.94 2.35 14.04
N VAL A 14 5.50 2.74 12.89
CA VAL A 14 5.35 4.06 12.28
C VAL A 14 4.65 3.91 10.95
N VAL A 15 3.70 4.80 10.68
CA VAL A 15 2.96 4.85 9.42
C VAL A 15 3.28 6.15 8.72
N LEU A 16 3.61 6.08 7.43
CA LEU A 16 3.55 7.21 6.52
C LEU A 16 2.32 7.07 5.64
N GLU A 17 1.46 8.09 5.65
CA GLU A 17 0.19 8.12 4.93
C GLU A 17 0.09 9.39 4.09
N LEU A 18 -0.43 9.25 2.88
CA LEU A 18 -0.67 10.35 1.96
C LEU A 18 -2.14 10.78 2.00
N GLU A 19 -2.38 12.09 2.03
CA GLU A 19 -3.75 12.63 1.92
C GLU A 19 -4.39 12.21 0.58
N PRO A 20 -5.73 12.03 0.48
CA PRO A 20 -6.40 11.81 -0.80
C PRO A 20 -6.09 12.92 -1.83
N PRO A 21 -6.13 12.63 -3.15
CA PRO A 21 -6.60 11.40 -3.80
C PRO A 21 -5.54 10.30 -3.92
N VAL A 22 -6.00 9.04 -4.05
CA VAL A 22 -5.12 7.90 -4.37
C VAL A 22 -4.66 7.99 -5.82
N THR A 23 -3.35 7.90 -6.06
CA THR A 23 -2.77 7.93 -7.41
C THR A 23 -1.75 6.81 -7.59
N LEU A 24 -1.67 6.27 -8.81
CA LEU A 24 -0.67 5.23 -9.13
C LEU A 24 0.76 5.76 -8.97
N GLU A 25 1.00 7.03 -9.28
CA GLU A 25 2.31 7.67 -9.10
C GLU A 25 2.77 7.65 -7.63
N SER A 26 1.89 8.06 -6.72
CA SER A 26 2.16 8.02 -5.29
C SER A 26 2.33 6.57 -4.79
N GLN A 27 1.53 5.64 -5.30
CA GLN A 27 1.65 4.23 -4.97
C GLN A 27 2.99 3.63 -5.43
N LYS A 28 3.49 4.02 -6.62
CA LYS A 28 4.81 3.62 -7.13
C LYS A 28 5.94 4.14 -6.24
N ARG A 29 5.83 5.36 -5.73
CA ARG A 29 6.80 5.91 -4.75
C ARG A 29 6.76 5.14 -3.43
N ILE A 30 5.57 4.74 -2.97
CA ILE A 30 5.43 3.86 -1.79
C ILE A 30 6.12 2.51 -2.01
N TRP A 31 5.96 1.90 -3.19
CA TRP A 31 6.67 0.66 -3.51
C TRP A 31 8.19 0.86 -3.53
N ARG A 32 8.68 1.99 -4.06
CA ARG A 32 10.10 2.35 -4.01
C ARG A 32 10.61 2.45 -2.58
N LEU A 33 9.85 3.15 -1.73
CA LEU A 33 10.16 3.33 -0.32
C LEU A 33 10.18 1.97 0.42
N ALA A 34 9.19 1.10 0.14
CA ALA A 34 9.14 -0.25 0.69
C ALA A 34 10.40 -1.06 0.32
N GLN A 35 10.82 -1.03 -0.95
CA GLN A 35 12.06 -1.71 -1.38
C GLN A 35 13.29 -1.17 -0.65
N ARG A 36 13.41 0.15 -0.47
CA ARG A 36 14.51 0.77 0.27
C ARG A 36 14.53 0.31 1.74
N LEU A 37 13.36 0.13 2.34
CA LEU A 37 13.19 -0.27 3.74
C LEU A 37 13.55 -1.74 4.02
N VAL A 38 13.48 -2.64 3.03
CA VAL A 38 13.82 -4.06 3.21
C VAL A 38 15.21 -4.26 3.81
N GLY A 39 16.19 -3.42 3.44
CA GLY A 39 17.56 -3.50 3.95
C GLY A 39 17.83 -2.71 5.24
N HIS A 40 16.89 -1.89 5.70
CA HIS A 40 17.10 -0.95 6.81
C HIS A 40 16.20 -1.19 8.02
N THR A 41 15.09 -1.88 7.83
CA THR A 41 14.35 -2.42 8.95
C THR A 41 15.14 -3.64 9.39
N GLU A 42 15.69 -3.64 10.60
CA GLU A 42 16.51 -4.75 11.11
C GLU A 42 15.71 -6.06 11.27
N GLY A 43 14.59 -6.26 10.58
CA GLY A 43 13.71 -7.43 10.61
C GLY A 43 12.38 -7.16 11.31
N GLY A 44 11.96 -5.89 11.43
CA GLY A 44 10.58 -5.50 11.73
C GLY A 44 9.68 -5.56 10.48
N GLY A 45 10.23 -5.28 9.30
CA GLY A 45 9.50 -5.33 8.04
C GLY A 45 8.74 -4.04 7.72
N SER A 46 8.40 -3.90 6.44
CA SER A 46 7.64 -2.79 5.88
C SER A 46 6.46 -3.33 5.08
N HIS A 47 5.27 -2.77 5.32
CA HIS A 47 4.01 -3.21 4.75
C HIS A 47 3.39 -2.06 3.95
N PRO A 48 3.55 -2.02 2.62
CA PRO A 48 2.87 -1.03 1.78
C PRO A 48 1.37 -1.33 1.70
N GLY A 49 0.54 -0.31 1.91
CA GLY A 49 -0.91 -0.33 1.72
C GLY A 49 -1.34 0.56 0.55
N MET A 50 -2.62 0.95 0.51
CA MET A 50 -3.11 1.95 -0.44
C MET A 50 -2.76 3.35 0.06
N ASN A 51 -1.88 4.06 -0.65
CA ASN A 51 -1.41 5.40 -0.30
C ASN A 51 -0.73 5.54 1.09
N ASN A 52 -0.33 4.43 1.70
CA ASN A 52 0.43 4.43 2.94
C ASN A 52 1.47 3.31 2.99
N ILE A 53 2.38 3.41 3.95
CA ILE A 53 3.33 2.35 4.32
C ILE A 53 3.46 2.28 5.83
N THR A 54 3.36 1.06 6.38
CA THR A 54 3.60 0.78 7.79
C THR A 54 4.96 0.14 7.98
N VAL A 55 5.75 0.65 8.92
CA VAL A 55 7.09 0.13 9.26
C VAL A 55 7.07 -0.32 10.71
N ILE A 56 7.40 -1.58 10.95
CA ILE A 56 7.50 -2.11 12.31
C ILE A 56 8.88 -1.81 12.88
N LEU A 57 8.90 -1.26 14.08
CA LEU A 57 10.10 -0.93 14.83
C LEU A 57 10.48 -2.08 15.76
N ARG A 58 11.76 -2.46 15.78
CA ARG A 58 12.26 -3.46 16.72
C ARG A 58 12.41 -2.92 18.14
N ASN A 59 12.96 -1.70 18.26
CA ASN A 59 13.23 -1.04 19.53
C ASN A 59 12.52 0.31 19.60
N PRO A 60 11.17 0.33 19.59
CA PRO A 60 10.40 1.57 19.45
C PRO A 60 10.71 2.62 20.50
N GLN A 61 11.01 2.22 21.75
CA GLN A 61 11.37 3.14 22.83
C GLN A 61 12.62 3.98 22.52
N GLN A 62 13.51 3.46 21.67
CA GLN A 62 14.76 4.14 21.30
C GLN A 62 14.67 4.76 19.89
N THR A 63 13.86 4.19 19.00
CA THR A 63 13.91 4.52 17.56
C THR A 63 12.67 5.21 17.02
N ALA A 64 11.62 5.44 17.81
CA ALA A 64 10.34 5.97 17.31
C ALA A 64 10.48 7.33 16.60
N TRP A 65 11.14 8.30 17.25
CA TRP A 65 11.32 9.65 16.68
C TRP A 65 12.24 9.62 15.46
N ASP A 66 13.39 8.96 15.57
CA ASP A 66 14.33 8.80 14.47
C ASP A 66 13.69 8.10 13.26
N ALA A 67 12.80 7.13 13.50
CA ALA A 67 12.08 6.44 12.44
C ALA A 67 11.08 7.35 11.72
N ILE A 68 10.39 8.23 12.44
CA ILE A 68 9.49 9.23 11.84
C ILE A 68 10.28 10.17 10.91
N GLU A 69 11.35 10.77 11.42
CA GLU A 69 12.18 11.71 10.66
C GLU A 69 12.81 11.03 9.44
N ARG A 70 13.36 9.83 9.64
CA ARG A 70 13.98 9.05 8.56
C ARG A 70 12.97 8.65 7.49
N LEU A 71 11.77 8.25 7.88
CA LEU A 71 10.73 7.86 6.93
C LEU A 71 10.24 9.07 6.11
N GLN A 72 10.12 10.24 6.73
CA GLN A 72 9.82 11.49 6.04
C GLN A 72 10.94 11.89 5.07
N LEU A 73 12.20 11.84 5.51
CA LEU A 73 13.35 12.15 4.65
C LEU A 73 13.39 11.22 3.44
N TRP A 74 13.27 9.91 3.65
CA TRP A 74 13.28 8.95 2.55
C TRP A 74 12.09 9.09 1.62
N TRP A 75 10.94 9.51 2.12
CA TRP A 75 9.80 9.84 1.26
C TRP A 75 10.11 11.00 0.32
N GLU A 76 10.70 12.08 0.84
CA GLU A 76 11.11 13.25 0.04
C GLU A 76 12.18 12.88 -1.00
N GLU A 77 13.10 11.96 -0.67
CA GLU A 77 14.14 11.48 -1.59
C GLU A 77 13.65 10.43 -2.61
N CYS A 78 12.51 9.78 -2.37
CA CYS A 78 12.03 8.71 -3.24
C CYS A 78 11.34 9.26 -4.49
N ASP A 79 11.95 8.99 -5.63
CA ASP A 79 11.30 9.05 -6.93
C ASP A 79 10.38 7.84 -7.18
N THR A 80 9.59 7.93 -8.24
CA THR A 80 8.73 6.83 -8.70
C THR A 80 9.58 5.63 -9.12
N LEU A 81 9.09 4.43 -8.81
CA LEU A 81 9.60 3.18 -9.35
C LEU A 81 8.67 2.69 -10.45
N GLU A 82 9.24 2.30 -11.59
CA GLU A 82 8.57 1.39 -12.51
C GLU A 82 8.91 -0.05 -12.10
N PRO A 83 8.03 -0.76 -11.39
CA PRO A 83 8.32 -2.13 -10.98
C PRO A 83 8.40 -3.04 -12.22
N GLU A 84 9.26 -4.06 -12.16
CA GLU A 84 9.21 -5.14 -13.15
C GLU A 84 7.83 -5.79 -13.09
N SER A 85 7.10 -5.71 -14.21
CA SER A 85 5.79 -6.31 -14.31
C SER A 85 5.93 -7.79 -14.65
N ARG A 86 5.13 -8.61 -13.97
CA ARG A 86 4.93 -10.01 -14.32
C ARG A 86 3.46 -10.24 -14.58
N GLU A 87 3.15 -10.78 -15.75
CA GLU A 87 1.79 -11.24 -16.05
C GLU A 87 1.51 -12.55 -15.30
N VAL A 88 0.39 -12.61 -14.60
CA VAL A 88 -0.07 -13.79 -13.88
C VAL A 88 -1.53 -14.01 -14.24
N SER A 89 -1.83 -15.12 -14.95
CA SER A 89 -3.21 -15.50 -15.27
C SER A 89 -3.83 -16.23 -14.08
N VAL A 90 -4.93 -15.69 -13.53
CA VAL A 90 -5.69 -16.30 -12.44
C VAL A 90 -7.02 -16.80 -13.00
N PRO A 91 -7.30 -18.12 -13.03
CA PRO A 91 -8.59 -18.64 -13.50
C PRO A 91 -9.69 -18.32 -12.48
N VAL A 92 -10.83 -17.81 -12.96
CA VAL A 92 -11.98 -17.43 -12.14
C VAL A 92 -13.25 -18.06 -12.71
N VAL A 93 -14.09 -18.62 -11.84
CA VAL A 93 -15.45 -19.05 -12.19
C VAL A 93 -16.40 -17.95 -11.73
N TYR A 94 -17.02 -17.25 -12.67
CA TYR A 94 -17.94 -16.15 -12.37
C TYR A 94 -19.37 -16.64 -12.18
N GLY A 95 -20.04 -16.09 -11.16
CA GLY A 95 -21.47 -16.28 -10.94
C GLY A 95 -21.86 -17.62 -10.29
N GLY A 96 -23.17 -17.86 -10.23
CA GLY A 96 -23.74 -19.09 -9.65
C GLY A 96 -23.40 -19.24 -8.16
N GLU A 97 -23.13 -20.48 -7.72
CA GLU A 97 -22.76 -20.76 -6.33
C GLU A 97 -21.39 -20.19 -5.92
N TYR A 98 -20.50 -19.95 -6.89
CA TYR A 98 -19.14 -19.43 -6.66
C TYR A 98 -19.08 -17.90 -6.66
N GLY A 99 -20.11 -17.24 -7.17
CA GLY A 99 -20.24 -15.77 -7.19
C GLY A 99 -21.71 -15.35 -7.05
N PRO A 100 -22.38 -15.66 -5.93
CA PRO A 100 -23.81 -15.43 -5.77
C PRO A 100 -24.20 -13.94 -5.85
N ASP A 101 -23.26 -13.04 -5.53
CA ASP A 101 -23.47 -11.59 -5.53
C ASP A 101 -23.34 -10.96 -6.94
N LEU A 102 -22.92 -11.72 -7.96
CA LEU A 102 -22.67 -11.19 -9.30
C LEU A 102 -23.90 -10.47 -9.89
N GLY A 103 -25.09 -11.04 -9.69
CA GLY A 103 -26.35 -10.45 -10.15
C GLY A 103 -26.67 -9.13 -9.43
N GLU A 104 -26.35 -9.02 -8.15
CA GLU A 104 -26.53 -7.78 -7.40
C GLU A 104 -25.55 -6.68 -7.85
N ILE A 105 -24.28 -7.05 -8.07
CA ILE A 105 -23.26 -6.13 -8.59
C ILE A 105 -23.68 -5.63 -9.98
N ALA A 106 -24.08 -6.53 -10.87
CA ALA A 106 -24.56 -6.18 -12.22
C ALA A 106 -25.73 -5.19 -12.16
N ARG A 107 -26.74 -5.47 -11.33
CA ARG A 107 -27.88 -4.57 -11.11
C ARG A 107 -27.45 -3.21 -10.56
N HIS A 108 -26.58 -3.17 -9.56
CA HIS A 108 -26.12 -1.93 -8.93
C HIS A 108 -25.31 -1.07 -9.91
N SER A 109 -24.50 -1.70 -10.76
CA SER A 109 -23.67 -1.02 -11.77
C SER A 109 -24.43 -0.71 -13.08
N GLY A 110 -25.68 -1.15 -13.23
CA GLY A 110 -26.47 -0.96 -14.45
C GLY A 110 -25.97 -1.79 -15.65
N LEU A 111 -25.32 -2.92 -15.38
CA LEU A 111 -24.72 -3.82 -16.36
C LEU A 111 -25.42 -5.19 -16.33
N SER A 112 -25.18 -6.01 -17.34
CA SER A 112 -25.52 -7.45 -17.29
C SER A 112 -24.41 -8.24 -16.59
N GLU A 113 -24.74 -9.43 -16.05
CA GLU A 113 -23.74 -10.30 -15.39
C GLU A 113 -22.56 -10.64 -16.32
N LYS A 114 -22.81 -10.80 -17.63
CA LYS A 114 -21.78 -11.05 -18.65
C LYS A 114 -20.85 -9.84 -18.92
N GLN A 115 -21.25 -8.64 -18.52
CA GLN A 115 -20.40 -7.44 -18.64
C GLN A 115 -19.56 -7.20 -17.38
N VAL A 116 -19.93 -7.82 -16.26
CA VAL A 116 -19.19 -7.75 -14.99
C VAL A 116 -18.16 -8.87 -14.89
N GLY A 117 -18.53 -10.08 -15.31
CA GLY A 117 -17.67 -11.27 -15.35
C GLY A 117 -17.14 -11.60 -16.73
#